data_AF-A0A819IUT3-F1
#
_entry.id   AF-A0A819IUT3-F1
#
_cell.length_a   1.000
_cell.length_b   1.000
_cell.length_c   1.000
_cell.angle_alpha   90.00
_cell.angle_beta   90.00
_cell.angle_gamma   90.00
#
_symmetry.space_group_name_H-M   'P 1'
#
loop_
_entity.id
_entity.type
_entity.pdbx_description
1 polymer ?
#
loop_
_entity_poly.entity_id
_entity_poly.type
_entity_poly.pdbx_seq_one_letter_code
_entity_poly.pdbx_strand_id
1 'polypeptide(L)'
;MSSSIIVKLISDNSIYPNLQIQSKDSNSSTSLIVGRNDQSKIKSTRCARQQVSLHIQNDQVYIKQLGTNTSFINHKPISTNDKQILNDGDILHLLENEHCYTVQIERSSIGDKSTKSFSPVKSTLKRQNTEDDKTSFKKQKNSMKKIEQQQPEKDASDSQNIDDSSEENRLSWIQQQLDALQANANQSLPNSTSNPVKKSNSTSEDLWEKPCDGLEVFTSKGVISSEKIAAFDMDGTIILTKSGKVYPTDENDWRIGFDTCFKKLKQLCADNYKLVVFTNQRGLMKSASTDNFRKKIQHIQQKLNVPLQVFVAIHSGRYRKPCTGSWSLLESKYNDSIKIDKSKSFYVGDAAGRPDKWRAKAKKDHSCADRLFAANIGLQFYTPEEYFLGLNKASYEMPKFDPKSLRLIQSLLEPATATLVSNKTEVIVMCGLPASGKSWFVNKYIVPRKYEYVNRDVLGTWQQCVKMTEIALTKKQNVVIDNTNPDKESRQRYIEVAKKFNVPCRCFVMNVSVEHAKHNNLVCYTLYLENN
;
A
#
# COMPACT_ATOMS: atom_id res chain seq x y z
N MET A 1 -21.75 -46.81 1.85
CA MET A 1 -22.17 -45.67 1.00
C MET A 1 -20.91 -44.95 0.59
N SER A 2 -20.57 -44.92 -0.69
CA SER A 2 -19.39 -44.18 -1.15
C SER A 2 -19.79 -42.71 -1.36
N SER A 3 -19.37 -41.85 -0.45
CA SER A 3 -19.45 -40.39 -0.58
C SER A 3 -18.28 -39.93 -1.44
N SER A 4 -18.57 -39.22 -2.53
CA SER A 4 -17.53 -38.54 -3.30
C SER A 4 -17.45 -37.08 -2.86
N ILE A 5 -16.21 -36.61 -2.65
CA ILE A 5 -15.91 -35.23 -2.27
C ILE A 5 -15.09 -34.61 -3.37
N ILE A 6 -15.55 -33.48 -3.89
CA ILE A 6 -14.81 -32.61 -4.80
C ILE A 6 -14.48 -31.33 -4.04
N VAL A 7 -13.19 -30.99 -3.98
CA VAL A 7 -12.72 -29.72 -3.44
C VAL A 7 -12.21 -28.89 -4.61
N LYS A 8 -12.77 -27.71 -4.79
CA LYS A 8 -12.31 -26.71 -5.75
C LYS A 8 -11.69 -25.54 -4.99
N LEU A 9 -10.53 -25.11 -5.44
CA LEU A 9 -9.89 -23.86 -5.01
C LEU A 9 -10.17 -22.84 -6.12
N ILE A 10 -11.10 -21.93 -5.86
CA ILE A 10 -11.53 -20.90 -6.80
C ILE A 10 -10.66 -19.67 -6.59
N SER A 11 -9.93 -19.23 -7.62
CA SER A 11 -9.17 -17.99 -7.49
C SER A 11 -10.03 -16.79 -7.88
N ASP A 12 -10.01 -15.77 -7.02
CA ASP A 12 -10.64 -14.47 -7.30
C ASP A 12 -9.81 -13.62 -8.27
N ASN A 13 -8.61 -14.10 -8.61
CA ASN A 13 -7.71 -13.44 -9.53
C ASN A 13 -7.65 -14.23 -10.85
N SER A 14 -8.10 -13.59 -11.94
CA SER A 14 -8.11 -14.16 -13.31
C SER A 14 -6.76 -14.70 -13.81
N ILE A 15 -5.66 -14.36 -13.13
CA ILE A 15 -4.29 -14.83 -13.42
C ILE A 15 -4.06 -16.26 -12.91
N TYR A 16 -4.66 -16.66 -11.79
CA TYR A 16 -4.46 -17.99 -11.21
C TYR A 16 -5.62 -18.91 -11.61
N PRO A 17 -5.36 -20.09 -12.17
CA PRO A 17 -6.42 -21.02 -12.53
C PRO A 17 -7.07 -21.62 -11.27
N ASN A 18 -8.34 -21.95 -11.39
CA ASN A 18 -9.02 -22.77 -10.39
C ASN A 18 -8.35 -24.15 -10.33
N LEU A 19 -8.17 -24.67 -9.12
CA LEU A 19 -7.58 -25.99 -8.89
C LEU A 19 -8.65 -26.91 -8.33
N GLN A 20 -8.52 -28.22 -8.56
CA GLN A 20 -9.49 -29.17 -8.03
C GLN A 20 -8.83 -30.49 -7.64
N ILE A 21 -9.39 -31.12 -6.61
CA ILE A 21 -9.06 -32.45 -6.15
C ILE A 21 -10.36 -33.20 -5.86
N GLN A 22 -10.41 -34.47 -6.24
CA GLN A 22 -11.58 -35.32 -6.04
C GLN A 22 -11.16 -36.63 -5.36
N SER A 23 -11.90 -37.03 -4.34
CA SER A 23 -11.88 -38.39 -3.80
C SER A 23 -13.01 -39.19 -4.43
N LYS A 24 -12.70 -40.38 -4.94
CA LYS A 24 -13.69 -41.26 -5.58
C LYS A 24 -14.44 -42.11 -4.56
N ASP A 25 -13.78 -42.49 -3.47
CA ASP A 25 -14.37 -43.26 -2.38
C ASP A 25 -13.81 -42.82 -1.01
N SER A 26 -14.55 -43.10 0.07
CA SER A 26 -14.19 -42.73 1.45
C SER A 26 -12.85 -43.33 1.95
N ASN A 27 -12.33 -44.35 1.26
CA ASN A 27 -11.03 -44.99 1.53
C ASN A 27 -9.89 -44.54 0.59
N SER A 28 -10.13 -43.69 -0.42
CA SER A 28 -9.07 -43.24 -1.33
C SER A 28 -8.39 -41.97 -0.82
N SER A 29 -7.08 -42.04 -0.54
CA SER A 29 -6.28 -40.85 -0.19
C SER A 29 -5.80 -40.16 -1.46
N THR A 30 -6.40 -39.01 -1.77
CA THR A 30 -5.93 -38.12 -2.85
C THR A 30 -5.24 -36.91 -2.23
N SER A 31 -4.16 -36.43 -2.86
CA SER A 31 -3.48 -35.19 -2.45
C SER A 31 -3.29 -34.20 -3.60
N LEU A 32 -3.36 -32.90 -3.30
CA LEU A 32 -3.09 -31.81 -4.22
C LEU A 32 -2.03 -30.91 -3.62
N ILE A 33 -0.94 -30.69 -4.36
CA ILE A 33 0.15 -29.81 -3.94
C ILE A 33 -0.01 -28.47 -4.64
N VAL A 34 -0.13 -27.42 -3.85
CA VAL A 34 -0.27 -26.04 -4.34
C VAL A 34 0.95 -25.24 -3.91
N GLY A 35 1.53 -24.48 -4.83
CA GLY A 35 2.74 -23.68 -4.61
C GLY A 35 3.21 -23.04 -5.90
N ARG A 36 4.45 -22.60 -6.01
CA ARG A 36 5.07 -22.09 -7.25
C ARG A 36 5.30 -23.23 -8.25
N ASN A 37 4.25 -23.67 -8.92
CA ASN A 37 4.25 -24.79 -9.87
C ASN A 37 3.35 -24.52 -11.09
N ASP A 38 3.40 -25.41 -12.09
CA ASP A 38 2.68 -25.23 -13.34
C ASP A 38 1.15 -25.31 -13.21
N GLN A 39 0.64 -25.93 -12.13
CA GLN A 39 -0.80 -26.04 -11.90
C GLN A 39 -1.36 -24.71 -11.39
N SER A 40 -0.75 -24.09 -10.38
CA SER A 40 -1.21 -22.81 -9.81
C SER A 40 -0.84 -21.58 -10.64
N LYS A 41 0.12 -21.71 -11.58
CA LYS A 41 0.73 -20.60 -12.35
C LYS A 41 1.41 -19.53 -11.51
N ILE A 42 1.61 -19.78 -10.20
CA ILE A 42 2.34 -18.89 -9.31
C ILE A 42 3.81 -18.90 -9.69
N LYS A 43 4.41 -17.71 -9.87
CA LYS A 43 5.82 -17.52 -10.22
C LYS A 43 6.67 -16.89 -9.11
N SER A 44 6.02 -16.33 -8.08
CA SER A 44 6.67 -15.63 -6.97
C SER A 44 7.67 -16.54 -6.25
N THR A 45 8.95 -16.15 -6.17
CA THR A 45 10.00 -16.90 -5.46
C THR A 45 9.78 -16.95 -3.95
N ARG A 46 8.91 -16.07 -3.41
CA ARG A 46 8.45 -16.14 -2.01
C ARG A 46 7.54 -17.33 -1.77
N CYS A 47 6.84 -17.84 -2.78
CA CYS A 47 6.00 -19.04 -2.67
C CYS A 47 6.86 -20.26 -2.98
N ALA A 48 6.94 -21.22 -2.05
CA ALA A 48 7.69 -22.46 -2.29
C ALA A 48 7.07 -23.24 -3.43
N ARG A 49 7.86 -24.07 -4.14
CA ARG A 49 7.33 -24.93 -5.22
C ARG A 49 6.20 -25.85 -4.74
N GLN A 50 6.28 -26.25 -3.48
CA GLN A 50 5.26 -26.97 -2.73
C GLN A 50 5.00 -26.13 -1.47
N GLN A 51 3.98 -25.28 -1.51
CA GLN A 51 3.70 -24.33 -0.44
C GLN A 51 2.74 -24.93 0.59
N VAL A 52 1.68 -25.59 0.11
CA VAL A 52 0.73 -26.35 0.92
C VAL A 52 0.36 -27.66 0.23
N SER A 53 -0.07 -28.65 1.00
CA SER A 53 -0.73 -29.86 0.49
C SER A 53 -2.14 -30.00 1.06
N LEU A 54 -3.10 -30.27 0.18
CA LEU A 54 -4.46 -30.61 0.55
C LEU A 54 -4.65 -32.12 0.45
N HIS A 55 -5.31 -32.70 1.44
CA HIS A 55 -5.57 -34.14 1.55
C HIS A 55 -7.02 -34.38 1.96
N ILE A 56 -7.71 -35.27 1.26
CA ILE A 56 -9.06 -35.72 1.65
C ILE A 56 -8.92 -37.04 2.42
N GLN A 57 -9.45 -37.10 3.64
CA GLN A 57 -9.47 -38.30 4.48
C GLN A 57 -10.71 -38.29 5.38
N ASN A 58 -11.42 -39.41 5.50
CA ASN A 58 -12.59 -39.56 6.38
C ASN A 58 -13.65 -38.46 6.18
N ASP A 59 -13.99 -38.15 4.92
CA ASP A 59 -14.92 -37.07 4.54
C ASP A 59 -14.56 -35.65 4.99
N GLN A 60 -13.31 -35.44 5.39
CA GLN A 60 -12.75 -34.15 5.78
C GLN A 60 -11.60 -33.74 4.85
N VAL A 61 -11.45 -32.43 4.66
CA VAL A 61 -10.39 -31.83 3.87
C VAL A 61 -9.36 -31.27 4.83
N TYR A 62 -8.14 -31.77 4.73
CA TYR A 62 -7.02 -31.33 5.53
C TYR A 62 -6.06 -30.52 4.68
N ILE A 63 -5.47 -29.50 5.26
CA ILE A 63 -4.37 -28.74 4.69
C ILE A 63 -3.15 -28.82 5.61
N LYS A 64 -1.98 -28.92 4.99
CA LYS A 64 -0.69 -28.86 5.67
C LYS A 64 0.22 -27.86 4.95
N GLN A 65 0.90 -27.02 5.72
CA GLN A 65 1.95 -26.17 5.17
C GLN A 65 3.22 -26.97 4.93
N LEU A 66 3.82 -26.82 3.75
CA LEU A 66 5.09 -27.43 3.36
C LEU A 66 6.20 -26.39 3.12
N GLY A 67 5.82 -25.19 2.69
CA GLY A 67 6.75 -24.09 2.41
C GLY A 67 7.25 -23.37 3.67
N THR A 68 8.40 -22.71 3.54
CA THR A 68 9.05 -21.97 4.64
C THR A 68 8.31 -20.68 5.03
N ASN A 69 7.64 -20.04 4.07
CA ASN A 69 6.83 -18.84 4.33
C ASN A 69 5.41 -19.26 4.74
N THR A 70 4.83 -18.56 5.72
CA THR A 70 3.54 -18.91 6.30
C THR A 70 2.38 -18.76 5.31
N SER A 71 1.50 -19.76 5.29
CA SER A 71 0.20 -19.73 4.60
C SER A 71 -0.93 -19.46 5.61
N PHE A 72 -2.09 -18.99 5.16
CA PHE A 72 -3.17 -18.55 6.04
C PHE A 72 -4.52 -19.11 5.61
N ILE A 73 -5.39 -19.42 6.58
CA ILE A 73 -6.82 -19.73 6.39
C ILE A 73 -7.61 -18.63 7.10
N ASN A 74 -8.46 -17.90 6.39
CA ASN A 74 -9.24 -16.77 6.96
C ASN A 74 -8.34 -15.80 7.75
N HIS A 75 -7.20 -15.44 7.17
CA HIS A 75 -6.13 -14.61 7.76
C HIS A 75 -5.46 -15.16 9.04
N LYS A 76 -5.74 -16.40 9.44
CA LYS A 76 -5.04 -17.07 10.55
C LYS A 76 -3.90 -17.94 10.02
N PRO A 77 -2.68 -17.87 10.58
CA PRO A 77 -1.54 -18.62 10.10
C PRO A 77 -1.73 -20.13 10.29
N ILE A 78 -1.36 -20.91 9.27
CA ILE A 78 -1.28 -22.37 9.37
C ILE A 78 0.00 -22.73 10.15
N SER A 79 -0.12 -23.49 11.25
CA SER A 79 1.04 -23.94 12.01
C SER A 79 1.88 -24.90 11.16
N THR A 80 3.20 -24.76 11.19
CA THR A 80 4.14 -25.41 10.26
C THR A 80 4.19 -26.94 10.38
N ASN A 81 3.53 -27.55 11.38
CA ASN A 81 3.57 -28.99 11.63
C ASN A 81 2.21 -29.67 11.88
N ASP A 82 1.09 -28.94 11.99
CA ASP A 82 -0.22 -29.56 12.23
C ASP A 82 -1.06 -29.61 10.96
N LYS A 83 -1.82 -30.70 10.80
CA LYS A 83 -2.89 -30.76 9.81
C LYS A 83 -4.06 -29.92 10.33
N GLN A 84 -4.51 -28.95 9.55
CA GLN A 84 -5.72 -28.17 9.86
C GLN A 84 -6.86 -28.58 8.93
N ILE A 85 -8.10 -28.47 9.40
CA ILE A 85 -9.29 -28.78 8.60
C ILE A 85 -9.68 -27.54 7.79
N LEU A 86 -9.92 -27.72 6.50
CA LEU A 86 -10.54 -26.74 5.62
C LEU A 86 -12.04 -26.99 5.53
N ASN A 87 -12.82 -25.92 5.64
CA ASN A 87 -14.27 -25.91 5.49
C ASN A 87 -14.68 -25.26 4.16
N ASP A 88 -15.92 -25.50 3.76
CA ASP A 88 -16.53 -24.82 2.61
C ASP A 88 -16.62 -23.32 2.89
N GLY A 89 -16.23 -22.50 1.91
CA GLY A 89 -16.16 -21.05 2.02
C GLY A 89 -14.89 -20.48 2.66
N ASP A 90 -13.97 -21.32 3.18
CA ASP A 90 -12.71 -20.83 3.75
C ASP A 90 -11.85 -20.14 2.69
N ILE A 91 -11.14 -19.09 3.10
CA ILE A 91 -10.22 -18.33 2.25
C ILE A 91 -8.79 -18.78 2.53
N LEU A 92 -8.16 -19.41 1.54
CA LEU A 92 -6.78 -19.86 1.58
C LEU A 92 -5.85 -18.84 0.92
N HIS A 93 -4.90 -18.31 1.70
CA HIS A 93 -3.79 -17.51 1.18
C HIS A 93 -2.49 -18.31 1.25
N LEU A 94 -1.83 -18.50 0.10
CA LEU A 94 -0.56 -19.24 0.06
C LEU A 94 0.62 -18.43 0.63
N LEU A 95 0.49 -17.10 0.64
CA LEU A 95 1.39 -16.15 1.29
C LEU A 95 0.55 -15.04 1.92
N GLU A 96 1.11 -14.29 2.86
CA GLU A 96 0.40 -13.18 3.54
C GLU A 96 -0.29 -12.25 2.53
N ASN A 97 -1.63 -12.33 2.48
CA ASN A 97 -2.53 -11.58 1.59
C ASN A 97 -2.22 -11.70 0.08
N GLU A 98 -1.54 -12.76 -0.34
CA GLU A 98 -1.20 -13.04 -1.74
C GLU A 98 -1.69 -14.43 -2.16
N HIS A 99 -1.95 -14.62 -3.46
CA HIS A 99 -2.34 -15.92 -4.04
C HIS A 99 -3.55 -16.56 -3.34
N CYS A 100 -4.67 -15.81 -3.34
CA CYS A 100 -5.91 -16.16 -2.67
C CYS A 100 -6.73 -17.19 -3.46
N TYR A 101 -7.31 -18.14 -2.73
CA TYR A 101 -8.30 -19.09 -3.22
C TYR A 101 -9.46 -19.24 -2.22
N THR A 102 -10.69 -19.17 -2.71
CA THR A 102 -11.90 -19.56 -1.97
C THR A 102 -12.10 -21.07 -2.11
N VAL A 103 -12.25 -21.75 -0.98
CA VAL A 103 -12.47 -23.21 -0.93
C VAL A 103 -13.95 -23.50 -1.17
N GLN A 104 -14.24 -24.38 -2.13
CA GLN A 104 -15.57 -24.93 -2.37
C GLN A 104 -15.54 -26.45 -2.21
N ILE A 105 -16.37 -27.02 -1.34
CA ILE A 105 -16.45 -28.44 -1.05
C ILE A 105 -17.83 -28.97 -1.45
N GLU A 106 -17.87 -29.72 -2.54
CA GLU A 106 -19.07 -30.40 -3.02
C GLU A 106 -19.09 -31.86 -2.54
N ARG A 107 -20.16 -32.24 -1.83
CA ARG A 107 -20.39 -33.62 -1.38
C ARG A 107 -21.60 -34.18 -2.13
N SER A 108 -21.41 -35.26 -2.88
CA SER A 108 -22.51 -35.95 -3.56
C SER A 108 -22.78 -37.32 -2.91
N SER A 109 -23.98 -37.47 -2.37
CA SER A 109 -24.60 -38.76 -2.09
C SER A 109 -25.24 -39.29 -3.37
N ILE A 110 -24.95 -40.54 -3.75
CA ILE A 110 -25.67 -41.21 -4.83
C ILE A 110 -27.11 -41.44 -4.37
N GLY A 111 -28.00 -40.52 -4.72
CA GLY A 111 -29.41 -40.57 -4.37
C GLY A 111 -30.09 -39.20 -4.52
N ASP A 112 -30.19 -38.68 -5.75
CA ASP A 112 -31.49 -38.30 -6.32
C ASP A 112 -31.35 -37.79 -7.76
N LYS A 113 -32.15 -38.37 -8.65
CA LYS A 113 -32.32 -37.95 -10.03
C LYS A 113 -33.32 -36.80 -10.06
N SER A 114 -32.97 -35.68 -10.70
CA SER A 114 -33.94 -34.99 -11.54
C SER A 114 -33.26 -34.35 -12.75
N THR A 115 -33.89 -34.58 -13.88
CA THR A 115 -33.47 -34.37 -15.26
C THR A 115 -33.65 -32.92 -15.71
N LYS A 116 -32.72 -32.43 -16.54
CA LYS A 116 -33.06 -31.74 -17.81
C LYS A 116 -31.86 -31.80 -18.78
N SER A 117 -32.18 -32.30 -19.97
CA SER A 117 -31.37 -32.52 -21.19
C SER A 117 -30.84 -31.19 -21.78
N PHE A 118 -29.81 -31.11 -22.62
CA PHE A 118 -29.56 -31.81 -23.89
C PHE A 118 -28.04 -31.86 -24.25
N SER A 119 -27.77 -32.67 -25.27
CA SER A 119 -26.60 -33.45 -25.67
C SER A 119 -25.33 -32.77 -26.21
N PRO A 120 -24.19 -33.51 -26.26
CA PRO A 120 -22.88 -33.05 -26.75
C PRO A 120 -22.59 -33.44 -28.21
N VAL A 121 -21.71 -32.69 -28.89
CA VAL A 121 -21.05 -33.11 -30.13
C VAL A 121 -19.54 -33.22 -29.92
N LYS A 122 -19.09 -34.48 -29.96
CA LYS A 122 -17.82 -35.09 -30.43
C LYS A 122 -16.92 -34.16 -31.29
N SER A 123 -15.59 -34.24 -31.36
CA SER A 123 -14.63 -35.31 -31.04
C SER A 123 -13.18 -34.84 -31.29
N THR A 124 -12.25 -35.64 -30.77
CA THR A 124 -10.94 -36.03 -31.37
C THR A 124 -9.72 -35.08 -31.34
N LEU A 125 -8.88 -35.28 -30.32
CA LEU A 125 -7.54 -35.88 -30.40
C LEU A 125 -6.70 -35.62 -31.68
N LYS A 126 -5.53 -34.97 -31.53
CA LYS A 126 -4.22 -35.66 -31.42
C LYS A 126 -3.05 -34.67 -31.31
N ARG A 127 -2.17 -34.96 -30.34
CA ARG A 127 -0.77 -34.55 -30.27
C ARG A 127 0.04 -35.28 -31.33
N GLN A 128 1.02 -34.61 -31.92
CA GLN A 128 2.27 -35.22 -32.37
C GLN A 128 3.44 -34.32 -31.95
N ASN A 129 4.40 -34.93 -31.24
CA ASN A 129 5.75 -34.43 -30.98
C ASN A 129 6.67 -34.90 -32.10
N THR A 130 7.77 -34.16 -32.32
CA THR A 130 9.18 -34.57 -32.56
C THR A 130 9.89 -33.35 -33.17
N GLU A 131 10.82 -32.68 -32.46
CA GLU A 131 12.25 -32.97 -32.21
C GLU A 131 13.19 -32.42 -33.29
N ASP A 132 14.24 -31.76 -32.77
CA ASP A 132 15.56 -31.42 -33.33
C ASP A 132 15.71 -30.37 -34.46
N ASP A 133 16.46 -29.28 -34.20
CA ASP A 133 17.92 -29.31 -34.41
C ASP A 133 18.65 -28.06 -33.87
N LYS A 134 19.91 -28.23 -33.44
CA LYS A 134 20.84 -27.19 -32.97
C LYS A 134 21.92 -26.96 -34.04
N THR A 135 22.36 -25.71 -34.24
CA THR A 135 23.77 -25.31 -34.57
C THR A 135 23.81 -23.78 -34.77
N SER A 136 24.37 -23.01 -33.82
CA SER A 136 25.73 -22.41 -33.82
C SER A 136 25.99 -21.33 -34.88
N PHE A 137 26.35 -20.10 -34.49
CA PHE A 137 27.53 -19.34 -34.98
C PHE A 137 27.78 -18.07 -34.14
N LYS A 138 29.05 -17.67 -34.06
CA LYS A 138 29.68 -16.73 -33.11
C LYS A 138 30.42 -15.62 -33.89
N LYS A 139 30.63 -14.45 -33.26
CA LYS A 139 31.58 -13.32 -33.59
C LYS A 139 31.10 -12.38 -34.74
N GLN A 140 31.33 -11.06 -34.79
CA GLN A 140 32.40 -10.09 -34.41
C GLN A 140 31.72 -8.71 -34.17
N LYS A 141 31.99 -7.89 -33.14
CA LYS A 141 33.07 -6.93 -32.82
C LYS A 141 33.39 -5.80 -33.85
N ASN A 142 33.38 -4.55 -33.32
CA ASN A 142 34.11 -3.31 -33.69
C ASN A 142 33.60 -2.52 -34.93
N SER A 143 33.63 -1.19 -35.06
CA SER A 143 34.12 -0.01 -34.30
C SER A 143 33.68 1.28 -35.05
N MET A 144 33.95 2.46 -34.46
CA MET A 144 33.94 3.86 -34.95
C MET A 144 32.74 4.71 -34.49
N LYS A 145 32.87 5.77 -33.65
CA LYS A 145 33.59 7.08 -33.78
C LYS A 145 33.15 7.82 -35.05
N LYS A 146 32.80 9.11 -35.12
CA LYS A 146 32.73 10.30 -34.24
C LYS A 146 32.05 11.39 -35.13
N ILE A 147 31.89 12.62 -34.61
CA ILE A 147 31.57 13.90 -35.29
C ILE A 147 30.05 14.23 -35.27
N GLU A 148 29.51 15.16 -34.46
CA GLU A 148 29.74 16.59 -34.17
C GLU A 148 28.74 17.51 -34.92
N GLN A 149 28.03 18.30 -34.09
CA GLN A 149 27.41 19.62 -34.28
C GLN A 149 26.68 19.96 -35.60
N GLN A 150 25.43 20.45 -35.47
CA GLN A 150 25.11 21.88 -35.65
C GLN A 150 23.61 22.16 -35.42
N GLN A 151 23.31 23.21 -34.64
CA GLN A 151 22.07 24.00 -34.69
C GLN A 151 22.16 25.01 -35.85
N PRO A 152 21.02 25.55 -36.35
CA PRO A 152 20.56 26.90 -35.95
C PRO A 152 19.04 26.93 -35.59
N GLU A 153 18.60 27.72 -34.60
CA GLU A 153 17.99 29.09 -34.69
C GLU A 153 16.69 29.14 -35.52
N LYS A 154 15.52 29.28 -34.88
CA LYS A 154 14.73 30.51 -34.54
C LYS A 154 13.96 31.10 -35.72
N ASP A 155 12.63 31.22 -35.57
CA ASP A 155 11.77 32.39 -35.81
C ASP A 155 10.29 31.97 -35.68
N ALA A 156 9.54 32.54 -34.73
CA ALA A 156 8.63 33.70 -34.89
C ALA A 156 7.49 33.37 -35.87
N SER A 157 6.30 33.01 -35.36
CA SER A 157 5.15 33.88 -35.08
C SER A 157 4.08 33.70 -36.15
N ASP A 158 2.91 33.18 -35.79
CA ASP A 158 1.66 33.85 -36.13
C ASP A 158 0.45 33.18 -35.48
N SER A 159 -0.34 34.04 -34.87
CA SER A 159 -1.57 33.83 -34.13
C SER A 159 -2.78 34.00 -35.05
N GLN A 160 -3.73 33.07 -35.04
CA GLN A 160 -5.13 33.34 -35.40
C GLN A 160 -6.11 32.48 -34.56
N ASN A 161 -6.82 33.20 -33.68
CA ASN A 161 -8.23 33.13 -33.28
C ASN A 161 -8.95 31.77 -33.20
N ILE A 162 -9.33 31.42 -31.96
CA ILE A 162 -10.29 30.36 -31.61
C ILE A 162 -11.59 31.04 -31.15
N ASP A 163 -12.69 30.49 -31.66
CA ASP A 163 -14.09 30.84 -31.46
C ASP A 163 -14.55 30.62 -30.00
N ASP A 164 -15.31 31.59 -29.49
CA ASP A 164 -15.47 31.93 -28.06
C ASP A 164 -16.89 31.64 -27.57
N SER A 165 -17.30 30.37 -27.59
CA SER A 165 -18.68 29.97 -27.20
C SER A 165 -18.76 28.81 -26.20
N SER A 166 -17.66 28.49 -25.50
CA SER A 166 -17.59 27.32 -24.60
C SER A 166 -17.22 27.64 -23.13
N GLU A 167 -16.77 28.85 -22.81
CA GLU A 167 -16.41 29.21 -21.43
C GLU A 167 -17.61 29.64 -20.57
N GLU A 168 -18.59 30.37 -21.12
CA GLU A 168 -19.77 30.81 -20.33
C GLU A 168 -20.62 29.64 -19.84
N ASN A 169 -20.80 28.60 -20.67
CA ASN A 169 -21.52 27.38 -20.26
C ASN A 169 -20.79 26.60 -19.17
N ARG A 170 -19.46 26.68 -19.14
CA ARG A 170 -18.63 25.99 -18.16
C ARG A 170 -18.58 26.74 -16.82
N LEU A 171 -18.57 28.07 -16.85
CA LEU A 171 -18.65 28.92 -15.65
C LEU A 171 -20.03 28.88 -15.02
N SER A 172 -21.10 28.87 -15.82
CA SER A 172 -22.49 28.67 -15.36
C SER A 172 -22.68 27.34 -14.62
N TRP A 173 -22.14 26.25 -15.17
CA TRP A 173 -22.22 24.93 -14.53
C TRP A 173 -21.43 24.86 -13.21
N ILE A 174 -20.25 25.50 -13.14
CA ILE A 174 -19.44 25.57 -11.91
C ILE A 174 -20.14 26.42 -10.83
N GLN A 175 -20.78 27.53 -11.22
CA GLN A 175 -21.53 28.37 -10.28
C GLN A 175 -22.75 27.66 -9.73
N GLN A 176 -23.52 26.93 -10.57
CA GLN A 176 -24.63 26.09 -10.09
C GLN A 176 -24.18 25.00 -9.10
N GLN A 177 -22.99 24.42 -9.29
CA GLN A 177 -22.45 23.42 -8.36
C GLN A 177 -21.98 24.05 -7.04
N LEU A 178 -21.49 25.30 -7.05
CA LEU A 178 -21.11 26.05 -5.85
C LEU A 178 -22.33 26.51 -5.03
N ASP A 179 -23.38 26.97 -5.71
CA ASP A 179 -24.61 27.43 -5.05
C ASP A 179 -25.38 26.24 -4.42
N ALA A 180 -25.36 25.07 -5.05
CA ALA A 180 -25.92 23.83 -4.49
C ALA A 180 -25.16 23.33 -3.23
N LEU A 181 -23.86 23.61 -3.15
CA LEU A 181 -23.03 23.30 -1.96
C LEU A 181 -23.28 24.29 -0.82
N GLN A 182 -23.60 25.55 -1.12
CA GLN A 182 -23.96 26.56 -0.12
C GLN A 182 -25.40 26.43 0.37
N ALA A 183 -26.34 25.96 -0.46
CA ALA A 183 -27.72 25.70 -0.07
C ALA A 183 -27.86 24.56 0.96
N ASN A 184 -26.95 23.58 0.95
CA ASN A 184 -26.91 22.48 1.93
C ASN A 184 -26.23 22.86 3.26
N ALA A 185 -25.65 24.07 3.36
CA ALA A 185 -25.03 24.57 4.59
C ALA A 185 -25.97 25.43 5.46
N ASN A 186 -27.17 25.78 4.96
CA ASN A 186 -28.10 26.71 5.60
C ASN A 186 -29.45 26.10 6.00
N GLN A 187 -29.45 24.90 6.58
CA GLN A 187 -30.60 24.40 7.35
C GLN A 187 -30.15 23.80 8.70
N SER A 188 -30.01 24.67 9.70
CA SER A 188 -30.63 24.55 11.03
C SER A 188 -29.84 25.37 12.06
N LEU A 189 -30.33 26.56 12.39
CA LEU A 189 -29.99 27.30 13.61
C LEU A 189 -31.31 27.64 14.30
N PRO A 190 -31.52 27.22 15.56
CA PRO A 190 -32.34 27.97 16.49
C PRO A 190 -31.46 28.83 17.38
N ASN A 191 -32.03 29.98 17.71
CA ASN A 191 -31.43 31.13 18.37
C ASN A 191 -30.69 30.86 19.69
N SER A 192 -29.71 31.73 19.91
CA SER A 192 -28.97 31.98 21.14
C SER A 192 -29.84 32.03 22.40
N THR A 193 -29.52 31.16 23.35
CA THR A 193 -29.61 31.46 24.77
C THR A 193 -28.37 30.90 25.45
N SER A 194 -27.68 31.77 26.19
CA SER A 194 -26.51 31.46 27.01
C SER A 194 -26.82 30.32 27.98
N ASN A 195 -26.06 29.22 27.90
CA ASN A 195 -26.08 28.14 28.90
C ASN A 195 -24.69 27.47 29.02
N PRO A 196 -24.37 26.91 30.20
CA PRO A 196 -23.01 26.87 30.74
C PRO A 196 -22.14 25.77 30.15
N VAL A 197 -20.82 25.97 30.27
CA VAL A 197 -19.74 25.03 29.93
C VAL A 197 -20.11 23.60 30.34
N LYS A 198 -20.30 22.71 29.36
CA LYS A 198 -20.47 21.27 29.59
C LYS A 198 -19.24 20.75 30.34
N LYS A 199 -19.43 20.20 31.53
CA LYS A 199 -18.40 19.44 32.24
C LYS A 199 -17.92 18.31 31.34
N SER A 200 -16.65 18.34 30.95
CA SER A 200 -15.97 17.26 30.26
C SER A 200 -16.00 16.01 31.14
N ASN A 201 -16.63 14.93 30.68
CA ASN A 201 -16.68 13.67 31.42
C ASN A 201 -15.28 13.05 31.44
N SER A 202 -14.64 13.02 32.60
CA SER A 202 -13.36 12.32 32.77
C SER A 202 -13.54 10.81 32.60
N THR A 203 -12.60 10.13 31.93
CA THR A 203 -12.63 8.66 31.82
C THR A 203 -12.59 8.00 33.20
N SER A 204 -13.53 7.08 33.49
CA SER A 204 -13.72 6.48 34.82
C SER A 204 -12.71 5.40 35.18
N GLU A 205 -12.19 4.69 34.17
CA GLU A 205 -11.27 3.56 34.31
C GLU A 205 -10.27 3.50 33.15
N ASP A 206 -9.26 2.64 33.30
CA ASP A 206 -8.31 2.35 32.24
C ASP A 206 -8.97 1.48 31.16
N LEU A 207 -8.92 1.92 29.90
CA LEU A 207 -9.59 1.26 28.79
C LEU A 207 -8.63 1.00 27.62
N TRP A 208 -8.65 -0.23 27.10
CA TRP A 208 -8.04 -0.61 25.83
C TRP A 208 -9.11 -0.81 24.77
N GLU A 209 -8.91 -0.19 23.61
CA GLU A 209 -9.77 -0.32 22.45
C GLU A 209 -8.96 -0.72 21.21
N LYS A 210 -9.58 -1.50 20.33
CA LYS A 210 -9.07 -1.80 18.99
C LYS A 210 -10.05 -1.23 17.96
N PRO A 211 -10.01 0.07 17.65
CA PRO A 211 -11.01 0.72 16.80
C PRO A 211 -11.00 0.22 15.35
N CYS A 212 -9.87 -0.31 14.88
CA CYS A 212 -9.72 -0.90 13.56
C CYS A 212 -8.50 -1.82 13.54
N ASP A 213 -8.31 -2.56 12.45
CA ASP A 213 -7.12 -3.37 12.28
C ASP A 213 -5.85 -2.52 12.18
N GLY A 214 -4.81 -2.99 12.86
CA GLY A 214 -3.51 -2.32 12.90
C GLY A 214 -3.41 -1.09 13.80
N LEU A 215 -4.43 -0.78 14.61
CA LEU A 215 -4.40 0.31 15.60
C LEU A 215 -5.01 -0.13 16.94
N GLU A 216 -4.31 0.15 18.03
CA GLU A 216 -4.85 0.06 19.38
C GLU A 216 -4.82 1.42 20.07
N VAL A 217 -5.79 1.66 20.95
CA VAL A 217 -5.89 2.90 21.73
C VAL A 217 -6.01 2.53 23.20
N PHE A 218 -5.15 3.11 24.03
CA PHE A 218 -5.26 3.06 25.48
C PHE A 218 -5.70 4.42 26.00
N THR A 219 -6.70 4.46 26.87
CA THR A 219 -7.11 5.67 27.57
C THR A 219 -7.07 5.39 29.06
N SER A 220 -6.18 6.07 29.80
CA SER A 220 -6.11 5.89 31.24
C SER A 220 -7.27 6.58 31.95
N LYS A 221 -7.56 6.12 33.16
CA LYS A 221 -8.43 6.81 34.10
C LYS A 221 -8.02 8.28 34.26
N GLY A 222 -9.02 9.15 34.33
CA GLY A 222 -8.84 10.59 34.53
C GLY A 222 -8.44 11.37 33.29
N VAL A 223 -8.39 10.75 32.09
CA VAL A 223 -8.23 11.51 30.85
C VAL A 223 -9.44 12.40 30.64
N ILE A 224 -9.18 13.65 30.28
CA ILE A 224 -10.19 14.68 30.02
C ILE A 224 -9.95 15.21 28.61
N SER A 225 -11.00 15.30 27.81
CA SER A 225 -10.94 15.93 26.48
C SER A 225 -10.63 17.42 26.57
N SER A 226 -9.86 17.95 25.64
CA SER A 226 -9.38 19.34 25.68
C SER A 226 -9.23 19.93 24.29
N GLU A 227 -9.36 21.25 24.18
CA GLU A 227 -8.96 22.00 22.99
C GLU A 227 -7.43 22.07 22.82
N LYS A 228 -6.66 21.84 23.90
CA LYS A 228 -5.19 21.88 23.90
C LYS A 228 -4.62 20.48 24.03
N ILE A 229 -3.87 20.04 23.01
CA ILE A 229 -3.22 18.74 22.99
C ILE A 229 -1.71 18.91 23.09
N ALA A 230 -1.12 18.24 24.09
CA ALA A 230 0.31 18.02 24.16
C ALA A 230 0.56 16.58 23.71
N ALA A 231 1.01 16.43 22.46
CA ALA A 231 1.22 15.14 21.85
C ALA A 231 2.70 14.75 21.85
N PHE A 232 2.98 13.47 22.04
CA PHE A 232 4.33 12.94 22.18
C PHE A 232 4.51 11.67 21.35
N ASP A 233 5.72 11.42 20.89
CA ASP A 233 6.20 10.07 20.62
C ASP A 233 6.53 9.34 21.95
N MET A 234 6.72 8.02 21.90
CA MET A 234 7.08 7.21 23.06
C MET A 234 8.58 6.87 23.11
N ASP A 235 9.07 6.04 22.18
CA ASP A 235 10.41 5.46 22.21
C ASP A 235 11.43 6.47 21.68
N GLY A 236 12.37 6.92 22.51
CA GLY A 236 13.29 8.01 22.16
C GLY A 236 12.83 9.37 22.70
N THR A 237 11.58 9.47 23.14
CA THR A 237 10.93 10.73 23.56
C THR A 237 10.53 10.72 25.03
N ILE A 238 9.51 9.96 25.42
CA ILE A 238 9.12 9.82 26.83
C ILE A 238 10.03 8.82 27.53
N ILE A 239 10.34 7.72 26.85
CA ILE A 239 11.19 6.65 27.37
C ILE A 239 12.45 6.45 26.52
N LEU A 240 13.51 6.00 27.18
CA LEU A 240 14.75 5.52 26.57
C LEU A 240 15.03 4.10 27.03
N THR A 241 15.79 3.32 26.27
CA THR A 241 16.27 2.01 26.73
C THR A 241 17.17 2.17 27.96
N LYS A 242 17.03 1.30 28.96
CA LYS A 242 17.96 1.24 30.10
C LYS A 242 19.33 0.73 29.65
N SER A 243 19.36 -0.21 28.71
CA SER A 243 20.57 -0.83 28.16
C SER A 243 21.44 0.12 27.32
N GLY A 244 20.88 1.25 26.87
CA GLY A 244 21.53 2.18 25.95
C GLY A 244 21.61 1.69 24.50
N LYS A 245 20.99 0.55 24.18
CA LYS A 245 20.86 0.05 22.80
C LYS A 245 19.80 0.84 22.03
N VAL A 246 19.85 0.76 20.71
CA VAL A 246 18.84 1.42 19.85
C VAL A 246 17.46 0.78 20.01
N TYR A 247 17.42 -0.54 20.24
CA TYR A 247 16.20 -1.31 20.43
C TYR A 247 16.21 -1.96 21.83
N PRO A 248 15.05 -2.05 22.50
CA PRO A 248 14.95 -2.67 23.82
C PRO A 248 15.31 -4.16 23.74
N THR A 249 15.98 -4.67 24.78
CA THR A 249 16.32 -6.11 24.90
C THR A 249 15.15 -6.96 25.36
N ASP A 250 14.23 -6.38 26.12
CA ASP A 250 13.06 -7.03 26.72
C ASP A 250 11.99 -5.98 27.09
N GLU A 251 10.83 -6.42 27.61
CA GLU A 251 9.73 -5.52 27.99
C GLU A 251 10.04 -4.56 29.14
N ASN A 252 11.10 -4.79 29.91
CA ASN A 252 11.50 -3.98 31.06
C ASN A 252 12.67 -3.04 30.75
N ASP A 253 13.28 -3.17 29.56
CA ASP A 253 14.38 -2.33 29.06
C ASP A 253 13.90 -0.94 28.62
N TRP A 254 13.32 -0.20 29.56
CA TRP A 254 12.94 1.19 29.38
C TRP A 254 13.05 1.96 30.69
N ARG A 255 13.41 3.23 30.60
CA ARG A 255 13.39 4.22 31.68
C ARG A 255 12.79 5.51 31.17
N ILE A 256 12.31 6.38 32.06
CA ILE A 256 11.95 7.74 31.67
C ILE A 256 13.20 8.45 31.14
N GLY A 257 13.04 9.08 29.97
CA GLY A 257 14.18 9.56 29.19
C GLY A 257 14.89 10.75 29.82
N PHE A 258 14.12 11.65 30.41
CA PHE A 258 14.58 12.95 30.91
C PHE A 258 14.03 13.22 32.31
N ASP A 259 14.88 13.72 33.22
CA ASP A 259 14.49 13.95 34.62
C ASP A 259 13.36 15.00 34.75
N THR A 260 13.32 15.97 33.83
CA THR A 260 12.30 17.01 33.76
C THR A 260 10.94 16.51 33.22
N CYS A 261 10.88 15.29 32.67
CA CYS A 261 9.68 14.74 32.03
C CYS A 261 8.48 14.74 33.00
N PHE A 262 8.66 14.21 34.21
CA PHE A 262 7.61 14.18 35.23
C PHE A 262 7.05 15.58 35.55
N LYS A 263 7.94 16.56 35.75
CA LYS A 263 7.55 17.94 36.06
C LYS A 263 6.78 18.57 34.90
N LYS A 264 7.27 18.43 33.67
CA LYS A 264 6.63 19.03 32.49
C LYS A 264 5.27 18.41 32.18
N LEU A 265 5.13 17.09 32.26
CA LEU A 265 3.85 16.42 31.99
C LEU A 265 2.79 16.79 33.05
N LYS A 266 3.17 16.85 34.34
CA LYS A 266 2.26 17.33 35.40
C LYS A 266 1.85 18.78 35.20
N GLN A 267 2.78 19.65 34.81
CA GLN A 267 2.48 21.05 34.51
C GLN A 267 1.49 21.16 33.35
N LEU A 268 1.69 20.40 32.27
CA LEU A 268 0.75 20.39 31.15
C LEU A 268 -0.67 19.98 31.55
N CYS A 269 -0.82 18.98 32.42
CA CYS A 269 -2.13 18.63 32.97
C CYS A 269 -2.74 19.79 33.78
N ALA A 270 -1.94 20.46 34.63
CA ALA A 270 -2.39 21.63 35.38
C ALA A 270 -2.79 22.80 34.46
N ASP A 271 -2.12 22.92 33.31
CA ASP A 271 -2.43 23.90 32.27
C ASP A 271 -3.58 23.44 31.35
N ASN A 272 -4.33 22.40 31.71
CA ASN A 272 -5.47 21.85 30.95
C ASN A 272 -5.12 21.29 29.57
N TYR A 273 -3.89 20.81 29.36
CA TYR A 273 -3.56 20.02 28.17
C TYR A 273 -3.98 18.58 28.37
N LYS A 274 -4.57 18.00 27.31
CA LYS A 274 -4.69 16.55 27.20
C LYS A 274 -3.38 15.98 26.69
N LEU A 275 -2.85 14.99 27.42
CA LEU A 275 -1.63 14.29 27.04
C LEU A 275 -1.96 13.12 26.12
N VAL A 276 -1.36 13.12 24.93
CA VAL A 276 -1.57 12.07 23.94
C VAL A 276 -0.22 11.53 23.46
N VAL A 277 -0.11 10.22 23.31
CA VAL A 277 1.07 9.56 22.74
C VAL A 277 0.68 8.91 21.42
N PHE A 278 1.49 9.11 20.39
CA PHE A 278 1.37 8.43 19.11
C PHE A 278 2.64 7.64 18.85
N THR A 279 2.54 6.32 18.80
CA THR A 279 3.70 5.43 18.66
C THR A 279 3.56 4.44 17.50
N ASN A 280 4.66 4.25 16.76
CA ASN A 280 4.76 3.39 15.59
C ASN A 280 5.35 2.02 15.98
N GLN A 281 4.52 0.98 16.13
CA GLN A 281 4.90 -0.31 16.71
C GLN A 281 4.79 -1.50 15.74
N ARG A 282 5.42 -1.38 14.57
CA ARG A 282 5.41 -2.44 13.54
C ARG A 282 5.98 -3.79 14.01
N GLY A 283 6.84 -3.77 15.03
CA GLY A 283 7.39 -4.99 15.64
C GLY A 283 6.31 -5.91 16.21
N LEU A 284 5.17 -5.36 16.65
CA LEU A 284 4.09 -6.12 17.27
C LEU A 284 3.37 -7.07 16.30
N MET A 285 3.42 -6.82 14.98
CA MET A 285 2.80 -7.71 13.98
C MET A 285 3.36 -9.14 14.02
N LYS A 286 4.61 -9.31 14.47
CA LYS A 286 5.31 -10.61 14.41
C LYS A 286 5.26 -11.40 15.72
N SER A 287 4.58 -10.88 16.74
CA SER A 287 4.72 -11.38 18.11
C SER A 287 3.38 -11.73 18.75
N ALA A 288 3.35 -12.77 19.57
CA ALA A 288 2.30 -13.01 20.56
C ALA A 288 2.34 -12.01 21.76
N SER A 289 2.98 -10.85 21.58
CA SER A 289 3.46 -9.95 22.65
C SER A 289 2.63 -8.68 22.82
N THR A 290 1.47 -8.57 22.16
CA THR A 290 0.58 -7.41 22.33
C THR A 290 0.25 -7.17 23.80
N ASP A 291 0.02 -8.23 24.59
CA ASP A 291 -0.26 -8.12 26.02
C ASP A 291 0.92 -7.58 26.83
N ASN A 292 2.15 -7.99 26.53
CA ASN A 292 3.34 -7.45 27.19
C ASN A 292 3.54 -5.98 26.85
N PHE A 293 3.26 -5.60 25.59
CA PHE A 293 3.30 -4.20 25.19
C PHE A 293 2.21 -3.37 25.89
N ARG A 294 0.99 -3.89 26.02
CA ARG A 294 -0.08 -3.23 26.79
C ARG A 294 0.32 -3.03 28.25
N LYS A 295 0.90 -4.05 28.88
CA LYS A 295 1.47 -3.95 30.25
C LYS A 295 2.57 -2.90 30.33
N LYS A 296 3.47 -2.83 29.34
CA LYS A 296 4.51 -1.80 29.25
C LYS A 296 3.89 -0.39 29.23
N ILE A 297 2.85 -0.15 28.43
CA ILE A 297 2.13 1.13 28.39
C ILE A 297 1.52 1.46 29.75
N GLN A 298 0.86 0.49 30.40
CA GLN A 298 0.29 0.68 31.74
C GLN A 298 1.37 1.01 32.79
N HIS A 299 2.51 0.31 32.79
CA HIS A 299 3.61 0.61 33.70
C HIS A 299 4.22 2.00 33.45
N ILE A 300 4.32 2.44 32.19
CA ILE A 300 4.77 3.79 31.85
C ILE A 300 3.77 4.82 32.39
N GLN A 301 2.47 4.63 32.15
CA GLN A 301 1.42 5.52 32.64
C GLN A 301 1.44 5.62 34.17
N GLN A 302 1.51 4.49 34.87
CA GLN A 302 1.60 4.44 36.33
C GLN A 302 2.85 5.15 36.85
N LYS A 303 4.00 4.96 36.18
CA LYS A 303 5.25 5.60 36.57
C LYS A 303 5.19 7.12 36.41
N LEU A 304 4.63 7.61 35.29
CA LEU A 304 4.46 9.04 35.02
C LEU A 304 3.41 9.67 35.96
N ASN A 305 2.41 8.89 36.38
CA ASN A 305 1.32 9.29 37.27
C ASN A 305 0.59 10.55 36.76
N VAL A 306 0.20 10.51 35.49
CA VAL A 306 -0.62 11.52 34.81
C VAL A 306 -1.64 10.82 33.90
N PRO A 307 -2.81 11.43 33.64
CA PRO A 307 -3.74 10.91 32.65
C PRO A 307 -3.12 10.92 31.25
N LEU A 308 -3.21 9.80 30.54
CA LEU A 308 -2.53 9.57 29.27
C LEU A 308 -3.42 8.79 28.31
N GLN A 309 -3.52 9.27 27.06
CA GLN A 309 -4.13 8.52 25.96
C GLN A 309 -3.05 8.12 24.95
N VAL A 310 -3.02 6.86 24.52
CA VAL A 310 -1.94 6.31 23.68
C VAL A 310 -2.52 5.64 22.44
N PHE A 311 -2.09 6.08 21.27
CA PHE A 311 -2.40 5.49 19.97
C PHE A 311 -1.22 4.67 19.48
N VAL A 312 -1.44 3.37 19.28
CA VAL A 312 -0.43 2.38 18.93
C VAL A 312 -0.65 1.90 17.50
N ALA A 313 0.08 2.48 16.56
CA ALA A 313 0.02 2.10 15.15
C ALA A 313 0.88 0.85 14.89
N ILE A 314 0.24 -0.31 14.79
CA ILE A 314 0.89 -1.62 14.61
C ILE A 314 1.16 -1.87 13.13
N HIS A 315 0.24 -1.52 12.23
CA HIS A 315 0.40 -1.78 10.80
C HIS A 315 1.04 -0.61 10.05
N SER A 316 1.39 -0.83 8.78
CA SER A 316 1.66 0.26 7.84
C SER A 316 0.33 0.86 7.36
N GLY A 317 0.34 2.09 6.83
CA GLY A 317 -0.86 2.76 6.32
C GLY A 317 -1.17 4.05 7.07
N ARG A 318 -2.45 4.47 7.06
CA ARG A 318 -2.87 5.82 7.45
C ARG A 318 -2.62 6.20 8.91
N TYR A 319 -2.57 5.21 9.80
CA TYR A 319 -2.37 5.42 11.23
C TYR A 319 -0.89 5.51 11.61
N ARG A 320 0.01 5.06 10.74
CA ARG A 320 1.45 5.09 10.97
C ARG A 320 2.00 6.47 10.64
N LYS A 321 2.69 7.10 11.59
CA LYS A 321 3.41 8.37 11.36
C LYS A 321 4.38 8.21 10.19
N PRO A 322 4.46 9.16 9.24
CA PRO A 322 3.94 10.53 9.30
C PRO A 322 2.51 10.76 8.78
N CYS A 323 1.75 9.70 8.46
CA CYS A 323 0.34 9.85 8.07
C CYS A 323 -0.50 10.32 9.26
N THR A 324 -1.57 11.08 9.01
CA THR A 324 -2.34 11.80 10.05
C THR A 324 -3.51 11.01 10.62
N GLY A 325 -3.76 9.77 10.18
CA GLY A 325 -4.98 9.03 10.50
C GLY A 325 -5.21 8.84 12.00
N SER A 326 -4.15 8.64 12.78
CA SER A 326 -4.27 8.52 14.24
C SER A 326 -4.69 9.84 14.90
N TRP A 327 -4.21 10.98 14.39
CA TRP A 327 -4.65 12.30 14.83
C TRP A 327 -6.09 12.59 14.41
N SER A 328 -6.46 12.26 13.16
CA SER A 328 -7.83 12.41 12.69
C SER A 328 -8.82 11.60 13.55
N LEU A 329 -8.42 10.39 13.99
CA LEU A 329 -9.22 9.58 14.90
C LEU A 329 -9.32 10.19 16.30
N LEU A 330 -8.24 10.80 16.79
CA LEU A 330 -8.27 11.60 18.03
C LEU A 330 -9.33 12.69 17.94
N GLU A 331 -9.28 13.52 16.89
CA GLU A 331 -10.23 14.62 16.65
C GLU A 331 -11.67 14.12 16.53
N SER A 332 -11.91 13.04 15.77
CA SER A 332 -13.26 12.60 15.43
C SER A 332 -13.94 11.76 16.51
N LYS A 333 -13.19 10.95 17.26
CA LYS A 333 -13.76 9.93 18.16
C LYS A 333 -13.28 10.03 19.60
N TYR A 334 -12.02 10.40 19.82
CA TYR A 334 -11.40 10.29 21.14
C TYR A 334 -11.26 11.62 21.87
N ASN A 335 -11.94 12.70 21.45
CA ASN A 335 -11.88 14.02 22.10
C ASN A 335 -13.25 14.64 22.39
N ASP A 336 -14.29 13.83 22.60
CA ASP A 336 -15.65 14.26 22.99
C ASP A 336 -16.24 15.38 22.12
N SER A 337 -15.93 15.40 20.83
CA SER A 337 -16.32 16.46 19.89
C SER A 337 -15.80 17.86 20.24
N ILE A 338 -14.84 17.98 21.17
CA ILE A 338 -14.14 19.23 21.46
C ILE A 338 -13.16 19.48 20.32
N LYS A 339 -13.33 20.62 19.64
CA LYS A 339 -12.45 21.04 18.56
C LYS A 339 -11.06 21.36 19.11
N ILE A 340 -10.04 20.75 18.52
CA ILE A 340 -8.65 20.97 18.90
C ILE A 340 -8.12 22.28 18.29
N ASP A 341 -7.56 23.15 19.11
CA ASP A 341 -6.84 24.35 18.70
C ASP A 341 -5.37 23.98 18.41
N LYS A 342 -5.07 23.79 17.12
CA LYS A 342 -3.74 23.40 16.64
C LYS A 342 -2.67 24.46 16.93
N SER A 343 -3.05 25.73 17.06
CA SER A 343 -2.11 26.83 17.35
C SER A 343 -1.60 26.79 18.79
N LYS A 344 -2.42 26.26 19.70
CA LYS A 344 -2.06 26.03 21.11
C LYS A 344 -1.61 24.61 21.40
N SER A 345 -1.60 23.74 20.39
CA SER A 345 -1.22 22.34 20.51
C SER A 345 0.15 22.09 19.89
N PHE A 346 0.85 21.05 20.35
CA PHE A 346 2.18 20.75 19.86
C PHE A 346 2.47 19.25 19.87
N TYR A 347 3.49 18.86 19.11
CA TYR A 347 4.02 17.50 19.05
C TYR A 347 5.49 17.46 19.44
N VAL A 348 5.88 16.52 20.29
CA VAL A 348 7.28 16.27 20.67
C VAL A 348 7.70 14.89 20.20
N GLY A 349 8.82 14.78 19.48
CA GLY A 349 9.31 13.47 19.00
C GLY A 349 10.77 13.46 18.58
N ASP A 350 11.42 12.31 18.68
CA ASP A 350 12.85 12.14 18.41
C ASP A 350 13.15 11.93 16.92
N ALA A 351 12.19 11.42 16.15
CA ALA A 351 12.32 11.17 14.71
C ALA A 351 12.21 12.48 13.92
N ALA A 352 13.21 13.35 14.10
CA ALA A 352 13.19 14.75 13.72
C ALA A 352 14.06 15.07 12.50
N GLY A 353 14.68 14.07 11.88
CA GLY A 353 15.54 14.24 10.70
C GLY A 353 16.85 15.00 10.96
N ARG A 354 17.37 14.94 12.20
CA ARG A 354 18.65 15.58 12.55
C ARG A 354 19.83 14.83 11.89
N PRO A 355 20.82 15.54 11.31
CA PRO A 355 21.96 14.92 10.64
C PRO A 355 22.95 14.31 11.63
N ASP A 356 23.94 13.55 11.13
CA ASP A 356 24.99 13.03 12.00
C ASP A 356 25.74 14.17 12.71
N LYS A 357 26.13 13.95 13.97
CA LYS A 357 26.85 14.95 14.79
C LYS A 357 26.11 16.28 15.01
N TRP A 358 24.77 16.28 14.95
CA TRP A 358 23.96 17.44 15.33
C TRP A 358 24.19 17.89 16.79
N ARG A 359 24.72 16.99 17.63
CA ARG A 359 25.39 17.29 18.91
C ARG A 359 26.57 16.34 19.13
N ALA A 360 27.43 16.64 20.11
CA ALA A 360 28.54 15.77 20.49
C ALA A 360 28.05 14.33 20.74
N LYS A 361 28.67 13.35 20.05
CA LYS A 361 28.34 11.91 20.10
C LYS A 361 26.93 11.53 19.63
N ALA A 362 26.13 12.45 19.08
CA ALA A 362 24.85 12.09 18.49
C ALA A 362 25.00 11.53 17.08
N LYS A 363 24.21 10.50 16.83
CA LYS A 363 24.02 9.91 15.51
C LYS A 363 22.90 10.62 14.77
N LYS A 364 22.90 10.49 13.45
CA LYS A 364 21.76 10.87 12.61
C LYS A 364 20.47 10.19 13.11
N ASP A 365 19.36 10.94 13.09
CA ASP A 365 18.05 10.37 13.41
C ASP A 365 17.67 9.27 12.41
N HIS A 366 17.04 8.20 12.89
CA HIS A 366 16.65 7.06 12.07
C HIS A 366 15.59 7.43 11.01
N SER A 367 14.78 8.46 11.27
CA SER A 367 13.76 8.98 10.35
C SER A 367 13.38 10.44 10.67
N CYS A 368 12.49 11.01 9.86
CA CYS A 368 11.87 12.33 10.07
C CYS A 368 10.37 12.20 10.36
N ALA A 369 9.91 11.02 10.81
CA ALA A 369 8.49 10.68 10.88
C ALA A 369 7.70 11.59 11.83
N ASP A 370 8.27 11.99 12.96
CA ASP A 370 7.60 12.80 13.97
C ASP A 370 7.47 14.27 13.55
N ARG A 371 8.54 14.82 12.97
CA ARG A 371 8.51 16.18 12.41
C ARG A 371 7.51 16.27 11.26
N LEU A 372 7.49 15.27 10.38
CA LEU A 372 6.56 15.21 9.26
C LEU A 372 5.11 14.98 9.73
N PHE A 373 4.89 14.17 10.77
CA PHE A 373 3.56 14.00 11.38
C PHE A 373 3.00 15.33 11.87
N ALA A 374 3.79 16.07 12.65
CA ALA A 374 3.42 17.40 13.13
C ALA A 374 3.16 18.39 11.97
N ALA A 375 4.03 18.40 10.95
CA ALA A 375 3.90 19.28 9.78
C ALA A 375 2.69 18.94 8.89
N ASN A 376 2.30 17.66 8.82
CA ASN A 376 1.10 17.23 8.08
C ASN A 376 -0.19 17.63 8.81
N ILE A 377 -0.18 17.63 10.13
CA ILE A 377 -1.34 18.06 10.95
C ILE A 377 -1.45 19.58 11.03
N GLY A 378 -0.30 20.27 11.04
CA GLY A 378 -0.20 21.71 11.29
C GLY A 378 0.06 22.05 12.76
N LEU A 379 0.87 21.24 13.46
CA LEU A 379 1.25 21.45 14.86
C LEU A 379 2.64 22.07 14.99
N GLN A 380 2.83 22.84 16.06
CA GLN A 380 4.17 23.22 16.51
C GLN A 380 4.95 21.94 16.88
N PHE A 381 6.21 21.83 16.45
CA PHE A 381 7.05 20.66 16.70
C PHE A 381 8.25 21.02 17.59
N TYR A 382 8.59 20.11 18.50
CA TYR A 382 9.79 20.15 19.31
C TYR A 382 10.50 18.80 19.31
N THR A 383 11.83 18.80 19.40
CA THR A 383 12.56 17.59 19.80
C THR A 383 12.46 17.37 21.31
N PRO A 384 12.72 16.15 21.82
CA PRO A 384 12.68 15.89 23.27
C PRO A 384 13.72 16.74 24.02
N GLU A 385 14.87 17.00 23.41
CA GLU A 385 15.90 17.89 23.95
C GLU A 385 15.46 19.35 24.04
N GLU A 386 14.85 19.88 22.98
CA GLU A 386 14.29 21.23 22.97
C GLU A 386 13.21 21.33 24.05
N TYR A 387 12.29 20.37 24.06
CA TYR A 387 11.13 20.44 24.94
C TYR A 387 11.47 20.13 26.39
N PHE A 388 12.12 19.01 26.72
CA PHE A 388 12.35 18.62 28.11
C PHE A 388 13.57 19.30 28.74
N LEU A 389 14.63 19.53 27.97
CA LEU A 389 15.89 20.06 28.49
C LEU A 389 16.09 21.56 28.23
N GLY A 390 15.24 22.19 27.39
CA GLY A 390 15.38 23.59 27.05
C GLY A 390 16.60 23.88 26.18
N LEU A 391 17.09 22.87 25.45
CA LEU A 391 18.22 23.05 24.54
C LEU A 391 17.81 23.82 23.28
N ASN A 392 18.79 24.46 22.65
CA ASN A 392 18.58 25.14 21.38
C ASN A 392 18.15 24.18 20.27
N LYS A 393 17.35 24.70 19.34
CA LYS A 393 16.85 23.96 18.19
C LYS A 393 17.99 23.39 17.34
N ALA A 394 17.97 22.09 17.09
CA ALA A 394 18.96 21.43 16.25
C ALA A 394 18.64 21.64 14.75
N SER A 395 19.69 21.64 13.91
CA SER A 395 19.53 21.56 12.46
C SER A 395 18.88 20.25 12.04
N TYR A 396 18.10 20.26 10.96
CA TYR A 396 17.45 19.07 10.42
C TYR A 396 17.35 19.13 8.89
N GLU A 397 17.16 17.96 8.27
CA GLU A 397 16.96 17.80 6.84
C GLU A 397 15.55 17.30 6.56
N MET A 398 14.82 18.01 5.69
CA MET A 398 13.52 17.55 5.17
C MET A 398 13.71 16.59 4.00
N PRO A 399 12.74 15.71 3.71
CA PRO A 399 12.78 14.87 2.51
C PRO A 399 12.95 15.70 1.23
N LYS A 400 13.71 15.19 0.27
CA LYS A 400 13.96 15.88 -1.02
C LYS A 400 12.68 16.14 -1.83
N PHE A 401 11.67 15.29 -1.66
CA PHE A 401 10.38 15.43 -2.33
C PHE A 401 9.35 15.94 -1.34
N ASP A 402 8.75 17.09 -1.66
CA ASP A 402 7.62 17.66 -0.94
C ASP A 402 6.34 17.46 -1.76
N PRO A 403 5.39 16.59 -1.32
CA PRO A 403 4.12 16.41 -2.00
C PRO A 403 3.29 17.70 -2.13
N LYS A 404 3.47 18.67 -1.22
CA LYS A 404 2.76 19.96 -1.27
C LYS A 404 3.28 20.86 -2.39
N SER A 405 4.46 20.58 -2.93
CA SER A 405 5.04 21.31 -4.08
C SER A 405 4.45 20.88 -5.42
N LEU A 406 3.71 19.77 -5.47
CA LEU A 406 3.04 19.31 -6.69
C LEU A 406 2.02 20.36 -7.13
N ARG A 407 2.24 20.94 -8.31
CA ARG A 407 1.32 21.88 -8.94
C ARG A 407 0.21 21.12 -9.68
N LEU A 408 -0.94 21.77 -9.84
CA LEU A 408 -2.00 21.27 -10.71
C LEU A 408 -1.43 21.10 -12.14
N ILE A 409 -1.64 19.92 -12.71
CA ILE A 409 -1.19 19.57 -14.04
C ILE A 409 -1.96 20.44 -15.04
N GLN A 410 -1.28 21.36 -15.73
CA GLN A 410 -1.90 22.22 -16.75
C GLN A 410 -2.10 21.48 -18.09
N SER A 411 -1.23 20.54 -18.42
CA SER A 411 -1.31 19.71 -19.63
C SER A 411 -0.98 18.25 -19.30
N LEU A 412 -1.72 17.32 -19.90
CA LEU A 412 -1.49 15.88 -19.73
C LEU A 412 -0.15 15.42 -20.34
N LEU A 413 0.33 16.10 -21.38
CA LEU A 413 1.51 15.75 -22.16
C LEU A 413 2.45 16.96 -22.29
N GLU A 414 3.74 16.66 -22.46
CA GLU A 414 4.79 17.64 -22.76
C GLU A 414 5.52 17.24 -24.06
N PRO A 415 5.53 18.09 -25.10
CA PRO A 415 4.82 19.37 -25.21
C PRO A 415 3.29 19.18 -25.22
N ALA A 416 2.53 20.22 -24.87
CA ALA A 416 1.07 20.17 -24.83
C ALA A 416 0.41 19.89 -26.19
N THR A 417 1.13 20.18 -27.29
CA THR A 417 0.73 19.89 -28.67
C THR A 417 0.91 18.41 -29.05
N ALA A 418 1.53 17.59 -28.20
CA ALA A 418 1.72 16.18 -28.50
C ALA A 418 0.37 15.45 -28.56
N THR A 419 0.22 14.58 -29.56
CA THR A 419 -0.96 13.73 -29.67
C THR A 419 -0.84 12.51 -28.76
N LEU A 420 -1.90 12.17 -28.05
CA LEU A 420 -1.91 10.99 -27.20
C LEU A 420 -1.93 9.70 -28.06
N VAL A 421 -2.71 9.71 -29.14
CA VAL A 421 -2.93 8.56 -30.03
C VAL A 421 -2.55 8.86 -31.47
N SER A 422 -2.33 7.82 -32.24
CA SER A 422 -2.06 7.85 -33.67
C SER A 422 -3.19 7.18 -34.45
N ASN A 423 -3.54 7.75 -35.61
CA ASN A 423 -4.46 7.13 -36.57
C ASN A 423 -3.79 6.03 -37.41
N LYS A 424 -2.46 5.95 -37.37
CA LYS A 424 -1.66 4.89 -38.01
C LYS A 424 -1.19 3.90 -36.96
N THR A 425 -1.13 2.62 -37.33
CA THR A 425 -0.56 1.55 -36.49
C THR A 425 0.80 1.98 -35.94
N GLU A 426 0.95 1.93 -34.62
CA GLU A 426 2.19 2.32 -33.93
C GLU A 426 2.49 1.44 -32.71
N VAL A 427 3.70 1.60 -32.18
CA VAL A 427 4.11 1.06 -30.89
C VAL A 427 4.42 2.21 -29.92
N ILE A 428 3.76 2.23 -28.76
CA ILE A 428 4.10 3.12 -27.64
C ILE A 428 4.90 2.32 -26.62
N VAL A 429 6.09 2.79 -26.26
CA VAL A 429 6.91 2.22 -25.19
C VAL A 429 6.87 3.14 -23.97
N MET A 430 6.23 2.69 -22.89
CA MET A 430 6.26 3.43 -21.62
C MET A 430 7.65 3.29 -20.98
N CYS A 431 8.18 4.39 -20.46
CA CYS A 431 9.48 4.41 -19.77
C CYS A 431 9.33 5.18 -18.46
N GLY A 432 9.75 4.57 -17.34
CA GLY A 432 9.69 5.24 -16.04
C GLY A 432 9.72 4.26 -14.87
N LEU A 433 10.02 4.79 -13.68
CA LEU A 433 10.17 4.00 -12.46
C LEU A 433 8.90 3.20 -12.11
N PRO A 434 9.00 2.03 -11.45
CA PRO A 434 7.84 1.44 -10.77
C PRO A 434 7.15 2.48 -9.88
N ALA A 435 5.83 2.39 -9.74
CA ALA A 435 5.00 3.37 -9.01
C ALA A 435 5.02 4.81 -9.55
N SER A 436 5.53 5.05 -10.77
CA SER A 436 5.43 6.37 -11.42
C SER A 436 4.05 6.69 -12.03
N GLY A 437 3.06 5.83 -11.86
CA GLY A 437 1.73 5.99 -12.45
C GLY A 437 1.58 5.50 -13.89
N LYS A 438 2.58 4.82 -14.49
CA LYS A 438 2.51 4.29 -15.87
C LYS A 438 1.24 3.47 -16.14
N SER A 439 1.03 2.41 -15.36
CA SER A 439 -0.09 1.50 -15.56
C SER A 439 -1.43 2.20 -15.38
N TRP A 440 -1.53 3.13 -14.43
CA TRP A 440 -2.73 3.95 -14.28
C TRP A 440 -2.95 4.84 -15.51
N PHE A 441 -1.90 5.51 -15.99
CA PHE A 441 -1.96 6.35 -17.19
C PHE A 441 -2.38 5.54 -18.42
N VAL A 442 -1.78 4.38 -18.64
CA VAL A 442 -2.08 3.50 -19.77
C VAL A 442 -3.53 2.99 -19.69
N ASN A 443 -3.96 2.48 -18.54
CA ASN A 443 -5.33 1.97 -18.39
C ASN A 443 -6.39 3.07 -18.50
N LYS A 444 -6.10 4.28 -17.99
CA LYS A 444 -7.05 5.39 -18.04
C LYS A 444 -7.11 6.04 -19.42
N TYR A 445 -5.98 6.20 -20.07
CA TYR A 445 -5.89 7.05 -21.26
C TYR A 445 -5.56 6.30 -22.55
N ILE A 446 -4.94 5.13 -22.54
CA ILE A 446 -4.50 4.45 -23.76
C ILE A 446 -5.37 3.23 -24.10
N VAL A 447 -5.62 2.35 -23.12
CA VAL A 447 -6.45 1.14 -23.30
C VAL A 447 -7.86 1.45 -23.83
N PRO A 448 -8.58 2.50 -23.36
CA PRO A 448 -9.89 2.84 -23.91
C PRO A 448 -9.88 3.24 -25.39
N ARG A 449 -8.72 3.63 -25.94
CA ARG A 449 -8.51 3.86 -27.38
C ARG A 449 -8.14 2.60 -28.15
N LYS A 450 -8.37 1.41 -27.57
CA LYS A 450 -8.21 0.10 -28.21
C LYS A 450 -6.77 -0.25 -28.61
N TYR A 451 -5.79 0.27 -27.88
CA TYR A 451 -4.41 -0.20 -27.98
C TYR A 451 -4.29 -1.57 -27.32
N GLU A 452 -3.58 -2.49 -27.97
CA GLU A 452 -3.21 -3.76 -27.36
C GLU A 452 -2.28 -3.51 -26.17
N TYR A 453 -2.67 -4.00 -25.00
CA TYR A 453 -1.95 -3.79 -23.75
C TYR A 453 -0.96 -4.94 -23.51
N VAL A 454 0.33 -4.64 -23.67
CA VAL A 454 1.41 -5.61 -23.45
C VAL A 454 2.13 -5.25 -22.16
N ASN A 455 1.99 -6.12 -21.15
CA ASN A 455 2.60 -5.95 -19.84
C ASN A 455 3.29 -7.25 -19.41
N ARG A 456 4.55 -7.15 -18.96
CA ARG A 456 5.37 -8.29 -18.57
C ARG A 456 4.93 -8.93 -17.26
N ASP A 457 4.33 -8.19 -16.34
CA ASP A 457 3.84 -8.73 -15.08
C ASP A 457 2.69 -9.72 -15.33
N VAL A 458 1.88 -9.46 -16.37
CA VAL A 458 0.81 -10.36 -16.82
C VAL A 458 1.36 -11.51 -17.68
N LEU A 459 2.21 -11.20 -18.67
CA LEU A 459 2.70 -12.19 -19.64
C LEU A 459 3.83 -13.07 -19.08
N GLY A 460 4.61 -12.57 -18.13
CA GLY A 460 5.71 -13.23 -17.43
C GLY A 460 7.10 -12.91 -17.98
N THR A 461 7.33 -13.11 -19.29
CA THR A 461 8.66 -12.93 -19.91
C THR A 461 8.69 -11.81 -20.94
N TRP A 462 9.87 -11.22 -21.15
CA TRP A 462 10.03 -10.17 -22.17
C TRP A 462 9.87 -10.74 -23.59
N GLN A 463 10.24 -12.00 -23.80
CA GLN A 463 10.06 -12.69 -25.08
C GLN A 463 8.57 -12.84 -25.43
N GLN A 464 7.74 -13.15 -24.44
CA GLN A 464 6.29 -13.19 -24.62
C GLN A 464 5.73 -11.80 -24.93
N CYS A 465 6.26 -10.74 -24.30
CA CYS A 465 5.87 -9.36 -24.63
C CYS A 465 6.20 -9.02 -26.09
N VAL A 466 7.41 -9.35 -26.56
CA VAL A 466 7.82 -9.16 -27.96
C VAL A 466 6.90 -9.94 -28.90
N LYS A 467 6.65 -11.23 -28.62
CA LYS A 467 5.77 -12.08 -29.44
C LYS A 467 4.34 -11.51 -29.50
N MET A 468 3.77 -11.07 -28.39
CA MET A 468 2.45 -10.46 -28.37
C MET A 468 2.40 -9.15 -29.17
N THR A 469 3.47 -8.35 -29.10
CA THR A 469 3.61 -7.15 -29.92
C THR A 469 3.59 -7.49 -31.41
N GLU A 470 4.36 -8.50 -31.84
CA GLU A 470 4.37 -8.94 -33.24
C GLU A 470 3.00 -9.46 -33.72
N ILE A 471 2.30 -10.21 -32.87
CA ILE A 471 0.94 -10.72 -33.16
C ILE A 471 -0.03 -9.56 -33.36
N ALA A 472 0.00 -8.56 -32.49
CA ALA A 472 -0.89 -7.39 -32.57
C ALA A 472 -0.60 -6.53 -33.80
N LEU A 473 0.68 -6.32 -34.13
CA LEU A 473 1.07 -5.59 -35.34
C LEU A 473 0.71 -6.34 -36.63
N THR A 474 0.77 -7.67 -36.64
CA THR A 474 0.26 -8.48 -37.77
C THR A 474 -1.24 -8.24 -38.00
N LYS A 475 -2.00 -8.01 -36.93
CA LYS A 475 -3.43 -7.62 -36.98
C LYS A 475 -3.65 -6.12 -37.22
N LYS A 476 -2.59 -5.35 -37.50
CA LYS A 476 -2.60 -3.89 -37.69
C LYS A 476 -3.13 -3.09 -36.49
N GLN A 477 -3.03 -3.64 -35.27
CA GLN A 477 -3.45 -2.97 -34.04
C GLN A 477 -2.34 -2.08 -33.47
N ASN A 478 -2.72 -0.94 -32.90
CA ASN A 478 -1.82 -0.13 -32.09
C ASN A 478 -1.42 -0.89 -30.83
N VAL A 479 -0.17 -0.76 -30.38
CA VAL A 479 0.34 -1.48 -29.20
C VAL A 479 0.92 -0.52 -28.19
N VAL A 480 0.65 -0.76 -26.90
CA VAL A 480 1.32 -0.09 -25.79
C VAL A 480 2.06 -1.10 -24.93
N ILE A 481 3.35 -0.84 -24.67
CA ILE A 481 4.20 -1.66 -23.82
C ILE A 481 4.31 -0.98 -22.45
N ASP A 482 3.56 -1.49 -21.47
CA ASP A 482 3.59 -1.00 -20.09
C ASP A 482 4.54 -1.84 -19.23
N ASN A 483 5.84 -1.56 -19.38
CA ASN A 483 6.90 -2.12 -18.55
C ASN A 483 7.78 -0.97 -18.02
N THR A 484 8.69 -1.25 -17.10
CA THR A 484 9.65 -0.23 -16.60
C THR A 484 10.56 0.30 -17.71
N ASN A 485 11.00 -0.57 -18.63
CA ASN A 485 11.87 -0.27 -19.78
C ASN A 485 13.05 0.69 -19.46
N PRO A 486 13.86 0.41 -18.42
CA PRO A 486 14.79 1.39 -17.85
C PRO A 486 16.00 1.68 -18.74
N ASP A 487 16.55 0.66 -19.39
CA ASP A 487 17.78 0.75 -20.19
C ASP A 487 17.52 0.71 -21.71
N LYS A 488 18.56 1.08 -22.46
CA LYS A 488 18.53 1.13 -23.93
C LYS A 488 18.23 -0.25 -24.53
N GLU A 489 18.81 -1.31 -23.98
CA GLU A 489 18.66 -2.68 -24.50
C GLU A 489 17.20 -3.17 -24.39
N SER A 490 16.56 -2.93 -23.26
CA SER A 490 15.16 -3.30 -23.02
C SER A 490 14.22 -2.59 -23.99
N ARG A 491 14.45 -1.30 -24.26
CA ARG A 491 13.66 -0.53 -25.25
C ARG A 491 13.95 -0.98 -26.68
N GLN A 492 15.21 -1.28 -26.99
CA GLN A 492 15.67 -1.68 -28.32
C GLN A 492 14.87 -2.89 -28.86
N ARG A 493 14.52 -3.85 -28.00
CA ARG A 493 13.71 -5.03 -28.35
C ARG A 493 12.37 -4.66 -29.02
N TYR A 494 11.70 -3.61 -28.54
CA TYR A 494 10.42 -3.16 -29.11
C TYR A 494 10.60 -2.22 -30.30
N ILE A 495 11.69 -1.44 -30.30
CA ILE A 495 12.07 -0.60 -31.45
C ILE A 495 12.37 -1.48 -32.68
N GLU A 496 13.05 -2.60 -32.50
CA GLU A 496 13.35 -3.56 -33.57
C GLU A 496 12.08 -4.19 -34.15
N VAL A 497 11.12 -4.54 -33.29
CA VAL A 497 9.80 -5.02 -33.74
C VAL A 497 9.07 -3.95 -34.56
N ALA A 498 9.02 -2.70 -34.07
CA ALA A 498 8.38 -1.62 -34.81
C ALA A 498 9.04 -1.39 -36.19
N LYS A 499 10.38 -1.43 -36.26
CA LYS A 499 11.13 -1.35 -37.52
C LYS A 499 10.82 -2.50 -38.48
N LYS A 500 10.78 -3.74 -37.97
CA LYS A 500 10.43 -4.94 -38.75
C LYS A 500 9.06 -4.82 -39.43
N PHE A 501 8.09 -4.22 -38.75
CA PHE A 501 6.74 -4.00 -39.27
C PHE A 501 6.56 -2.64 -39.97
N ASN A 502 7.62 -1.83 -40.09
CA ASN A 502 7.60 -0.50 -40.68
C ASN A 502 6.54 0.44 -40.06
N VAL A 503 6.40 0.41 -38.73
CA VAL A 503 5.47 1.28 -37.97
C VAL A 503 6.23 2.27 -37.08
N PRO A 504 5.68 3.46 -36.81
CA PRO A 504 6.25 4.40 -35.86
C PRO A 504 6.37 3.80 -34.45
N CYS A 505 7.43 4.19 -33.74
CA CYS A 505 7.64 3.86 -32.33
C CYS A 505 7.82 5.14 -31.52
N ARG A 506 6.92 5.39 -30.56
CA ARG A 506 6.97 6.54 -29.67
C ARG A 506 7.32 6.10 -28.25
N CYS A 507 7.96 6.98 -27.49
CA CYS A 507 8.27 6.73 -26.09
C CYS A 507 7.53 7.73 -25.21
N PHE A 508 6.80 7.22 -24.22
CA PHE A 508 6.15 8.04 -23.20
C PHE A 508 6.97 7.93 -21.91
N VAL A 509 7.56 9.04 -21.49
CA VAL A 509 8.45 9.10 -20.33
C VAL A 509 7.68 9.62 -19.12
N MET A 510 7.51 8.77 -18.11
CA MET A 510 6.98 9.19 -16.81
C MET A 510 8.12 9.80 -15.99
N ASN A 511 8.27 11.12 -16.12
CA ASN A 511 9.38 11.89 -15.54
C ASN A 511 9.15 12.19 -14.04
N VAL A 512 9.11 11.16 -13.20
CA VAL A 512 9.04 11.31 -11.75
C VAL A 512 10.38 10.95 -11.10
N SER A 513 10.75 11.64 -10.03
CA SER A 513 11.93 11.28 -9.23
C SER A 513 11.71 9.97 -8.47
N VAL A 514 12.79 9.39 -7.97
CA VAL A 514 12.74 8.17 -7.13
C VAL A 514 11.95 8.43 -5.86
N GLU A 515 12.12 9.59 -5.24
CA GLU A 515 11.43 9.99 -4.02
C GLU A 515 9.92 10.18 -4.27
N HIS A 516 9.53 10.76 -5.40
CA HIS A 516 8.13 10.86 -5.81
C HIS A 516 7.52 9.48 -6.06
N ALA A 517 8.21 8.59 -6.80
CA ALA A 517 7.74 7.22 -7.01
C ALA A 517 7.55 6.44 -5.70
N LYS A 518 8.47 6.59 -4.74
CA LYS A 518 8.34 6.00 -3.39
C LYS A 518 7.15 6.56 -2.62
N HIS A 519 6.90 7.87 -2.73
CA HIS A 519 5.72 8.50 -2.15
C HIS A 519 4.44 7.91 -2.75
N ASN A 520 4.34 7.84 -4.07
CA ASN A 520 3.19 7.27 -4.76
C ASN A 520 2.95 5.82 -4.35
N ASN A 521 4.01 5.01 -4.25
CA ASN A 521 3.88 3.64 -3.76
C ASN A 521 3.29 3.57 -2.35
N LEU A 522 3.73 4.44 -1.43
CA LEU A 522 3.21 4.49 -0.07
C LEU A 522 1.74 4.96 -0.03
N VAL A 523 1.39 5.98 -0.82
CA VAL A 523 0.02 6.50 -0.90
C VAL A 523 -0.92 5.45 -1.49
N CYS A 524 -0.56 4.85 -2.63
CA CYS A 524 -1.36 3.79 -3.25
C CYS A 524 -1.53 2.60 -2.32
N TYR A 525 -0.47 2.18 -1.61
CA TYR A 525 -0.57 1.11 -0.63
C TYR A 525 -1.49 1.47 0.54
N THR A 526 -1.42 2.72 1.03
CA THR A 526 -2.30 3.20 2.10
C THR A 526 -3.76 3.20 1.66
N LEU A 527 -4.06 3.71 0.46
CA LEU A 527 -5.41 3.70 -0.10
C LEU A 527 -5.91 2.27 -0.37
N TYR A 528 -5.03 1.35 -0.78
CA TYR A 528 -5.38 -0.04 -0.96
C TYR A 528 -5.88 -0.68 0.34
N LEU A 529 -5.16 -0.47 1.45
CA LEU A 529 -5.53 -0.93 2.79
C LEU A 529 -6.79 -0.26 3.37
N GLU A 530 -7.25 0.85 2.78
CA GLU A 530 -8.50 1.49 3.20
C GLU A 530 -9.72 0.93 2.47
N ASN A 531 -9.52 0.46 1.24
CA ASN A 531 -10.58 -0.04 0.39
C ASN A 531 -10.73 -1.57 0.42
N ASN A 532 -9.80 -2.26 1.09
CA ASN A 532 -9.76 -3.72 1.28
C ASN A 532 -9.29 -3.99 2.70
#